data_AF-A0A0Q8L0A1-F1
#
_entry.id   AF-A0A0Q8L0A1-F1
#
_cell.length_a   1.000
_cell.length_b   1.000
_cell.length_c   1.000
_cell.angle_alpha   90.00
_cell.angle_beta   90.00
_cell.angle_gamma   90.00
#
_symmetry.space_group_name_H-M   'P 1'
#
loop_
_entity.id
_entity.type
_entity.pdbx_description
1 polymer ?
#
loop_
_entity_poly.entity_id
_entity_poly.type
_entity_poly.pdbx_seq_one_letter_code
_entity_poly.pdbx_strand_id
1 'polypeptide(L)'
;MSGCLKSSNSWEASVINVTRFDGEKFQMKATDIIRVRQTTLNDGPNGKSRIDDAVYETNLYNDLAKDVATATSVEVKTFISLTQPGGQPVWFDGAKAKGPTFVSDAQKTPDWIGKINSALKIGGKVQYVKNTPQEVYDAIKAQGGVAIPPINNNWNDVPPDVDGNGKPLEVWDAGLYRSTGV
;
A
#
# COMPACT_ATOMS: atom_id res chain seq x y z
N MET A 1 30.22 29.81 -33.51
CA MET A 1 28.96 29.09 -33.28
C MET A 1 28.99 28.60 -31.84
N SER A 2 28.38 29.35 -30.92
CA SER A 2 28.37 29.01 -29.50
C SER A 2 27.16 28.11 -29.23
N GLY A 3 27.40 26.83 -28.97
CA GLY A 3 26.35 25.87 -28.64
C GLY A 3 25.88 26.11 -27.21
N CYS A 4 24.62 26.52 -27.04
CA CYS A 4 23.92 26.45 -25.77
C CYS A 4 23.85 24.97 -25.35
N LEU A 5 24.70 24.56 -24.42
CA LEU A 5 24.45 23.40 -23.58
C LEU A 5 23.21 23.71 -22.74
N LYS A 6 22.07 23.14 -23.12
CA LYS A 6 20.92 23.05 -22.23
C LYS A 6 21.38 22.24 -21.02
N SER A 7 21.59 22.91 -19.88
CA SER A 7 21.70 22.24 -18.59
C SER A 7 20.37 21.54 -18.34
N SER A 8 20.30 20.24 -18.64
CA SER A 8 19.21 19.41 -18.16
C SER A 8 19.33 19.38 -16.65
N ASN A 9 18.47 20.12 -15.96
CA ASN A 9 18.34 20.03 -14.51
C ASN A 9 18.01 18.58 -14.15
N SER A 10 18.90 17.93 -13.42
CA SER A 10 18.79 16.54 -12.96
C SER A 10 17.74 16.34 -11.85
N TRP A 11 16.69 17.17 -11.82
CA TRP A 11 15.62 17.16 -10.81
C TRP A 11 14.24 16.85 -11.41
N GLU A 12 14.11 16.70 -12.74
CA GLU A 12 12.83 16.37 -13.39
C GLU A 12 12.48 14.86 -13.37
N ALA A 13 13.42 13.99 -13.01
CA ALA A 13 13.21 12.54 -13.04
C ALA A 13 12.83 12.02 -11.66
N SER A 14 11.52 12.07 -11.34
CA SER A 14 10.83 11.21 -10.34
C SER A 14 9.35 11.61 -10.15
N VAL A 15 8.73 12.37 -11.05
CA VAL A 15 7.33 12.81 -10.91
C VAL A 15 6.39 11.99 -11.78
N ILE A 16 5.21 11.67 -11.25
CA ILE A 16 4.10 11.12 -12.03
C ILE A 16 3.00 12.17 -12.18
N ASN A 17 2.28 12.10 -13.30
CA ASN A 17 1.11 12.95 -13.56
C ASN A 17 -0.14 12.13 -13.27
N VAL A 18 -1.04 12.68 -12.48
CA VAL A 18 -2.33 12.08 -12.12
C VAL A 18 -3.43 13.13 -12.23
N THR A 19 -4.67 12.68 -12.34
CA THR A 19 -5.88 13.51 -12.42
C THR A 19 -6.72 13.22 -11.19
N ARG A 20 -6.86 14.20 -10.29
CA ARG A 20 -7.70 14.07 -9.10
C ARG A 20 -9.16 13.86 -9.49
N PHE A 21 -9.96 13.31 -8.58
CA PHE A 21 -11.35 12.96 -8.83
C PHE A 21 -12.23 14.11 -9.36
N ASP A 22 -11.87 15.37 -9.05
CA ASP A 22 -12.53 16.59 -9.52
C ASP A 22 -12.02 17.10 -10.88
N GLY A 23 -11.12 16.36 -11.52
CA GLY A 23 -10.57 16.68 -12.85
C GLY A 23 -9.31 17.54 -12.81
N GLU A 24 -8.85 17.97 -11.63
CA GLU A 24 -7.61 18.72 -11.50
C GLU A 24 -6.40 17.84 -11.87
N LYS A 25 -5.51 18.35 -12.72
CA LYS A 25 -4.24 17.69 -13.03
C LYS A 25 -3.22 18.00 -11.95
N PHE A 26 -2.54 16.96 -11.51
CA PHE A 26 -1.63 17.03 -10.39
C PHE A 26 -0.32 16.31 -10.69
N GLN A 27 0.78 16.83 -10.14
CA GLN A 27 2.09 16.21 -10.20
C GLN A 27 2.53 15.84 -8.80
N MET A 28 2.99 14.61 -8.63
CA MET A 28 3.52 14.13 -7.35
C MET A 28 4.79 13.33 -7.57
N LYS A 29 5.69 13.34 -6.58
CA LYS A 29 6.87 12.49 -6.66
C LYS A 29 6.45 11.04 -6.46
N ALA A 30 6.92 10.17 -7.35
CA ALA A 30 6.71 8.72 -7.23
C ALA A 30 7.21 8.19 -5.88
N THR A 31 8.29 8.77 -5.33
CA THR A 31 8.87 8.40 -4.04
C THR A 31 8.02 8.77 -2.83
N ASP A 32 7.09 9.71 -2.99
CA ASP A 32 6.19 10.16 -1.92
C ASP A 32 4.95 9.27 -1.83
N ILE A 33 4.67 8.47 -2.87
CA ILE A 33 3.57 7.51 -2.89
C ILE A 33 3.87 6.38 -1.91
N ILE A 34 2.99 6.23 -0.93
CA ILE A 34 3.07 5.20 0.09
C ILE A 34 2.34 3.94 -0.40
N ARG A 35 1.15 4.13 -0.98
CA ARG A 35 0.25 3.04 -1.35
C ARG A 35 -0.69 3.46 -2.47
N VAL A 36 -0.98 2.53 -3.38
CA VAL A 36 -1.99 2.69 -4.44
C VAL A 36 -2.93 1.48 -4.41
N ARG A 37 -4.23 1.71 -4.55
CA ARG A 37 -5.20 0.64 -4.77
C ARG A 37 -6.40 1.13 -5.58
N GLN A 38 -7.20 0.19 -6.07
CA GLN A 38 -8.50 0.53 -6.64
C GLN A 38 -9.43 1.11 -5.57
N THR A 39 -10.27 2.07 -5.96
CA THR A 39 -11.39 2.52 -5.12
C THR A 39 -12.40 1.40 -4.89
N THR A 40 -13.05 1.46 -3.75
CA THR A 40 -14.13 0.58 -3.30
C THR A 40 -15.40 1.40 -3.12
N LEU A 41 -16.53 0.73 -2.94
CA LEU A 41 -17.80 1.41 -2.67
C LEU A 41 -17.76 2.30 -1.41
N ASN A 42 -16.89 1.97 -0.44
CA ASN A 42 -16.76 2.73 0.81
C ASN A 42 -15.84 3.96 0.70
N ASP A 43 -15.14 4.16 -0.43
CA ASP A 43 -14.31 5.36 -0.64
C ASP A 43 -15.14 6.57 -1.11
N GLY A 44 -16.43 6.38 -1.43
CA GLY A 44 -17.33 7.42 -1.94
C GLY A 44 -17.50 7.36 -3.47
N PRO A 45 -18.29 8.26 -4.07
CA PRO A 45 -18.76 8.13 -5.46
C PRO A 45 -17.71 8.46 -6.53
N ASN A 46 -16.49 8.86 -6.15
CA ASN A 46 -15.57 9.53 -7.06
C ASN A 46 -14.21 8.81 -7.16
N GLY A 47 -13.62 8.82 -8.35
CA GLY A 47 -12.28 8.28 -8.62
C GLY A 47 -12.22 6.76 -8.85
N LYS A 48 -11.24 6.34 -9.64
CA LYS A 48 -10.93 4.93 -9.98
C LYS A 48 -9.77 4.36 -9.16
N SER A 49 -8.97 5.23 -8.56
CA SER A 49 -7.88 4.84 -7.67
C SER A 49 -7.85 5.70 -6.41
N ARG A 50 -7.37 5.08 -5.34
CA ARG A 50 -6.97 5.76 -4.11
C ARG A 50 -5.45 5.73 -4.07
N ILE A 51 -4.85 6.91 -3.89
CA ILE A 51 -3.42 7.07 -3.66
C ILE A 51 -3.26 7.66 -2.26
N ASP A 52 -2.45 6.98 -1.45
CA ASP A 52 -1.99 7.50 -0.17
C ASP A 52 -0.53 7.94 -0.35
N ASP A 53 -0.22 9.20 -0.04
CA ASP A 53 1.12 9.78 -0.19
C ASP A 53 1.54 10.58 1.06
N ALA A 54 2.85 10.83 1.17
CA ALA A 54 3.46 11.44 2.35
C ALA A 54 3.21 12.94 2.50
N VAL A 55 2.75 13.64 1.44
CA VAL A 55 2.64 15.11 1.38
C VAL A 55 1.18 15.56 1.41
N TYR A 56 0.33 14.90 0.62
CA TYR A 56 -1.07 15.26 0.42
C TYR A 56 -2.04 14.23 1.00
N GLU A 57 -1.53 13.29 1.81
CA GLU A 57 -2.28 12.25 2.50
C GLU A 57 -3.07 11.34 1.54
N THR A 58 -4.33 11.00 1.87
CA THR A 58 -5.20 10.15 1.07
C THR A 58 -6.02 11.00 0.10
N ASN A 59 -5.92 10.71 -1.21
CA ASN A 59 -6.78 11.31 -2.23
C ASN A 59 -7.30 10.28 -3.25
N LEU A 60 -8.38 10.66 -3.95
CA LEU A 60 -9.01 9.86 -5.01
C LEU A 60 -8.68 10.46 -6.38
N TYR A 61 -8.42 9.58 -7.35
CA TYR A 61 -7.94 9.96 -8.68
C TYR A 61 -8.71 9.23 -9.77
N ASN A 62 -8.87 9.88 -10.92
CA ASN A 62 -9.59 9.37 -12.09
C ASN A 62 -8.78 8.38 -12.94
N ASP A 63 -7.46 8.31 -12.71
CA ASP A 63 -6.57 7.32 -13.28
C ASP A 63 -6.81 5.93 -12.69
N LEU A 64 -6.62 4.89 -13.49
CA LEU A 64 -6.69 3.52 -13.00
C LEU A 64 -5.52 3.25 -12.05
N ALA A 65 -5.78 2.53 -10.96
CA ALA A 65 -4.76 2.21 -9.97
C ALA A 65 -3.54 1.49 -10.57
N LYS A 66 -3.78 0.61 -11.56
CA LYS A 66 -2.73 -0.09 -12.30
C LYS A 66 -1.83 0.85 -13.11
N ASP A 67 -2.41 1.89 -13.71
CA ASP A 67 -1.67 2.84 -14.55
C ASP A 67 -0.79 3.73 -13.67
N VAL A 68 -1.33 4.19 -12.54
CA VAL A 68 -0.58 4.92 -11.50
C VAL A 68 0.56 4.06 -10.97
N ALA A 69 0.30 2.79 -10.62
CA ALA A 69 1.33 1.90 -10.13
C ALA A 69 2.41 1.61 -11.17
N THR A 70 2.02 1.45 -12.44
CA THR A 70 2.96 1.28 -13.55
C THR A 70 3.87 2.50 -13.67
N ALA A 71 3.31 3.70 -13.71
CA ALA A 71 4.09 4.95 -13.74
C ALA A 71 5.02 5.07 -12.53
N THR A 72 4.51 4.75 -11.33
CA THR A 72 5.30 4.78 -10.09
C THR A 72 6.48 3.80 -10.16
N SER A 73 6.27 2.59 -10.67
CA SER A 73 7.33 1.57 -10.79
C SER A 73 8.43 1.89 -11.83
N VAL A 74 8.18 2.84 -12.73
CA VAL A 74 9.23 3.37 -13.63
C VAL A 74 10.29 4.11 -12.81
N GLU A 75 9.87 4.82 -11.77
CA GLU A 75 10.76 5.64 -10.93
C GLU A 75 11.20 4.89 -9.64
N VAL A 76 10.29 4.13 -9.04
CA VAL A 76 10.51 3.36 -7.80
C VAL A 76 10.53 1.87 -8.12
N LYS A 77 11.72 1.32 -8.39
CA LYS A 77 11.87 -0.09 -8.83
C LYS A 77 11.43 -1.13 -7.81
N THR A 78 11.35 -0.72 -6.55
CA THR A 78 10.89 -1.53 -5.42
C THR A 78 9.37 -1.46 -5.24
N PHE A 79 8.65 -0.74 -6.10
CA PHE A 79 7.19 -0.64 -6.06
C PHE A 79 6.54 -1.93 -6.59
N ILE A 80 6.00 -2.73 -5.67
CA ILE A 80 5.43 -4.06 -5.92
C ILE A 80 3.97 -4.11 -5.51
N SER A 81 3.29 -5.20 -5.85
CA SER A 81 1.92 -5.46 -5.40
C SER A 81 1.80 -6.74 -4.59
N LEU A 82 0.89 -6.71 -3.61
CA LEU A 82 0.28 -7.89 -3.03
C LEU A 82 -1.22 -7.87 -3.29
N THR A 83 -1.91 -8.95 -2.94
CA THR A 83 -3.35 -9.10 -3.16
C THR A 83 -4.11 -8.72 -1.89
N GLN A 84 -4.99 -7.73 -1.98
CA GLN A 84 -5.93 -7.40 -0.91
C GLN A 84 -6.86 -8.59 -0.63
N PRO A 85 -7.48 -8.68 0.57
CA PRO A 85 -8.41 -9.76 0.91
C PRO A 85 -9.57 -9.91 -0.10
N GLY A 86 -9.99 -8.80 -0.73
CA GLY A 86 -11.01 -8.78 -1.78
C GLY A 86 -10.54 -9.23 -3.18
N GLY A 87 -9.28 -9.64 -3.32
CA GLY A 87 -8.70 -10.13 -4.58
C GLY A 87 -8.09 -9.06 -5.49
N GLN A 88 -8.34 -7.78 -5.21
CA GLN A 88 -7.71 -6.69 -5.96
C GLN A 88 -6.27 -6.45 -5.50
N PRO A 89 -5.38 -5.98 -6.38
CA PRO A 89 -4.02 -5.61 -6.00
C PRO A 89 -3.97 -4.35 -5.11
N VAL A 90 -3.01 -4.33 -4.20
CA VAL A 90 -2.53 -3.13 -3.51
C VAL A 90 -1.04 -2.98 -3.81
N TRP A 91 -0.65 -1.82 -4.32
CA TRP A 91 0.74 -1.51 -4.66
C TRP A 91 1.39 -0.62 -3.61
N PHE A 92 2.67 -0.83 -3.36
CA PHE A 92 3.46 -0.13 -2.35
C PHE A 92 4.96 -0.29 -2.62
N ASP A 93 5.78 0.57 -2.00
CA ASP A 93 7.24 0.42 -2.02
C ASP A 93 7.70 -0.70 -1.07
N GLY A 94 8.08 -1.84 -1.64
CA GLY A 94 8.52 -3.02 -0.92
C GLY A 94 9.79 -2.80 -0.10
N ALA A 95 10.67 -1.87 -0.50
CA ALA A 95 11.88 -1.55 0.27
C ALA A 95 11.56 -0.79 1.57
N LYS A 96 10.42 -0.10 1.62
CA LYS A 96 9.93 0.62 2.81
C LYS A 96 8.94 -0.20 3.64
N ALA A 97 8.59 -1.41 3.18
CA ALA A 97 7.64 -2.27 3.86
C ALA A 97 8.30 -3.15 4.94
N LYS A 98 7.49 -3.59 5.91
CA LYS A 98 7.88 -4.55 6.94
C LYS A 98 6.83 -5.65 7.10
N GLY A 99 7.23 -6.91 7.12
CA GLY A 99 6.28 -8.00 7.34
C GLY A 99 6.84 -9.37 6.95
N PRO A 100 6.02 -10.44 7.03
CA PRO A 100 4.64 -10.46 7.49
C PRO A 100 4.46 -9.99 8.95
N THR A 101 3.26 -9.51 9.26
CA THR A 101 2.81 -9.21 10.63
C THR A 101 1.62 -10.09 11.01
N PHE A 102 1.43 -10.29 12.31
CA PHE A 102 0.35 -11.13 12.81
C PHE A 102 -1.05 -10.54 12.50
N VAL A 103 -1.97 -11.44 12.16
CA VAL A 103 -3.41 -11.17 12.10
C VAL A 103 -4.12 -12.12 13.04
N SER A 104 -4.59 -11.59 14.17
CA SER A 104 -5.39 -12.35 15.14
C SER A 104 -6.72 -12.79 14.54
N ASP A 105 -7.28 -13.88 15.06
CA ASP A 105 -8.62 -14.30 14.67
C ASP A 105 -9.70 -13.28 15.07
N ALA A 106 -9.47 -12.50 16.13
CA ALA A 106 -10.33 -11.38 16.51
C ALA A 106 -10.37 -10.26 15.45
N GLN A 107 -9.35 -10.16 14.59
CA GLN A 107 -9.31 -9.22 13.46
C GLN A 107 -10.01 -9.78 12.21
N LYS A 108 -10.39 -11.06 12.20
CA LYS A 108 -11.11 -11.71 11.12
C LYS A 108 -12.60 -11.70 11.46
N THR A 109 -13.30 -10.65 11.05
CA THR A 109 -14.78 -10.65 11.10
C THR A 109 -15.33 -11.80 10.24
N PRO A 110 -16.54 -12.31 10.52
CA PRO A 110 -17.09 -13.50 9.84
C PRO A 110 -16.99 -13.45 8.30
N ASP A 111 -17.24 -12.28 7.70
CA ASP A 111 -17.19 -12.07 6.25
C ASP A 111 -15.79 -12.14 5.65
N TRP A 112 -14.76 -12.05 6.48
CA TRP A 112 -13.35 -11.98 6.12
C TRP A 112 -12.53 -13.18 6.62
N ILE A 113 -13.16 -14.12 7.34
CA ILE A 113 -12.58 -15.43 7.66
C ILE A 113 -12.17 -16.13 6.36
N GLY A 114 -10.93 -16.62 6.30
CA GLY A 114 -10.35 -17.28 5.13
C GLY A 114 -9.97 -16.36 3.96
N LYS A 115 -10.18 -15.04 4.09
CA LYS A 115 -9.77 -14.04 3.07
C LYS A 115 -8.55 -13.22 3.49
N ILE A 116 -8.32 -13.06 4.79
CA ILE A 116 -7.12 -12.42 5.34
C ILE A 116 -6.17 -13.53 5.82
N ASN A 117 -5.10 -13.74 5.06
CA ASN A 117 -4.11 -14.78 5.36
C ASN A 117 -2.84 -14.22 6.01
N SER A 118 -2.54 -12.94 5.78
CA SER A 118 -1.37 -12.27 6.35
C SER A 118 -1.58 -10.75 6.38
N ALA A 119 -0.60 -10.05 6.94
CA ALA A 119 -0.53 -8.61 6.94
C ALA A 119 0.92 -8.12 6.78
N LEU A 120 1.07 -6.83 6.51
CA LEU A 120 2.35 -6.13 6.48
C LEU A 120 2.17 -4.67 6.90
N LYS A 121 3.26 -4.00 7.28
CA LYS A 121 3.28 -2.57 7.56
C LYS A 121 3.72 -1.78 6.34
N ILE A 122 2.91 -0.78 5.98
CA ILE A 122 3.16 0.18 4.89
C ILE A 122 2.83 1.56 5.44
N GLY A 123 3.78 2.51 5.37
CA GLY A 123 3.55 3.89 5.85
C GLY A 123 3.12 3.98 7.32
N GLY A 124 3.62 3.09 8.17
CA GLY A 124 3.28 3.07 9.61
C GLY A 124 1.95 2.42 9.97
N LYS A 125 1.14 1.98 8.99
CA LYS A 125 -0.14 1.30 9.22
C LYS A 125 -0.12 -0.14 8.71
N VAL A 126 -1.04 -0.96 9.21
CA VAL A 126 -1.17 -2.38 8.86
C VAL A 126 -2.05 -2.54 7.61
N GLN A 127 -1.54 -3.23 6.59
CA GLN A 127 -2.28 -3.66 5.42
C GLN A 127 -2.59 -5.15 5.54
N TYR A 128 -3.87 -5.52 5.45
CA TYR A 128 -4.26 -6.92 5.31
C TYR A 128 -4.12 -7.39 3.87
N VAL A 129 -3.75 -8.66 3.69
CA VAL A 129 -3.57 -9.29 2.39
C VAL A 129 -4.09 -10.73 2.38
N LYS A 130 -4.46 -11.20 1.19
CA LYS A 130 -4.81 -12.59 0.90
C LYS A 130 -3.57 -13.48 0.75
N ASN A 131 -2.40 -12.89 0.56
CA ASN A 131 -1.15 -13.61 0.48
C ASN A 131 -0.82 -14.33 1.79
N THR A 132 -0.16 -15.49 1.69
CA THR A 132 0.32 -16.23 2.86
C THR A 132 1.47 -15.48 3.54
N PRO A 133 1.77 -15.75 4.83
CA PRO A 133 2.93 -15.16 5.49
C PRO A 133 4.24 -15.38 4.73
N GLN A 134 4.43 -16.56 4.15
CA GLN A 134 5.62 -16.89 3.35
C GLN A 134 5.70 -16.03 2.08
N GLU A 135 4.60 -15.89 1.34
CA GLU A 135 4.55 -15.04 0.14
C GLU A 135 4.85 -13.57 0.47
N VAL A 136 4.33 -13.06 1.60
CA VAL A 136 4.62 -11.69 2.06
C VAL A 136 6.11 -11.53 2.40
N TYR A 137 6.68 -12.51 3.11
CA TYR A 137 8.09 -12.51 3.49
C TYR A 137 8.98 -12.47 2.24
N ASP A 138 8.73 -13.35 1.27
CA ASP A 138 9.53 -13.45 0.05
C ASP A 138 9.42 -12.17 -0.79
N ALA A 139 8.21 -11.60 -0.91
CA ALA A 139 7.98 -10.37 -1.65
C ALA A 139 8.72 -9.17 -1.05
N ILE A 140 8.68 -9.00 0.27
CA ILE A 140 9.36 -7.90 0.96
C ILE A 140 10.88 -8.09 0.91
N LYS A 141 11.36 -9.32 1.15
CA LYS A 141 12.79 -9.65 1.11
C LYS A 141 13.41 -9.39 -0.25
N ALA A 142 12.70 -9.73 -1.33
CA ALA A 142 13.15 -9.51 -2.69
C ALA A 142 13.38 -8.04 -3.04
N GLN A 143 12.71 -7.12 -2.34
CA GLN A 143 12.85 -5.67 -2.54
C GLN A 143 13.79 -5.00 -1.53
N GLY A 144 14.43 -5.77 -0.64
CA GLY A 144 15.31 -5.22 0.40
C GLY A 144 14.58 -4.57 1.59
N GLY A 145 13.28 -4.84 1.75
CA GLY A 145 12.52 -4.38 2.91
C GLY A 145 12.80 -5.20 4.18
N VAL A 146 12.10 -4.86 5.27
CA VAL A 146 12.27 -5.55 6.57
C VAL A 146 11.42 -6.82 6.60
N ALA A 147 11.96 -7.90 6.05
CA ALA A 147 11.30 -9.20 6.01
C ALA A 147 11.43 -9.94 7.35
N ILE A 148 10.29 -10.25 7.99
CA ILE A 148 10.22 -10.97 9.28
C ILE A 148 9.96 -12.45 8.98
N PRO A 149 10.87 -13.38 9.33
CA PRO A 149 10.67 -14.79 9.07
C PRO A 149 9.35 -15.31 9.65
N PRO A 150 8.52 -16.04 8.87
CA PRO A 150 7.35 -16.71 9.42
C PRO A 150 7.80 -17.77 10.44
N ILE A 151 7.26 -17.74 11.65
CA ILE A 151 7.54 -18.76 12.67
C ILE A 151 6.53 -19.91 12.49
N ASN A 152 6.94 -21.17 12.69
CA ASN A 152 6.06 -22.33 12.53
C ASN A 152 4.90 -22.31 13.55
N ASN A 153 3.71 -21.92 13.09
CA ASN A 153 2.38 -22.43 13.42
C ASN A 153 1.92 -22.60 14.88
N ASN A 154 2.33 -21.76 15.83
CA ASN A 154 1.48 -21.48 17.00
C ASN A 154 1.52 -20.00 17.36
N TRP A 155 0.82 -19.20 16.55
CA TRP A 155 0.80 -17.73 16.60
C TRP A 155 -0.20 -17.19 17.64
N ASN A 156 -0.70 -18.03 18.55
CA ASN A 156 -1.67 -17.65 19.57
C ASN A 156 -1.09 -16.72 20.66
N ASP A 157 0.23 -16.59 20.73
CA ASP A 157 0.94 -15.88 21.81
C ASP A 157 1.67 -14.61 21.35
N VAL A 158 1.53 -14.18 20.10
CA VAL A 158 2.19 -12.95 19.61
C VAL A 158 1.24 -11.75 19.75
N PRO A 159 1.55 -10.76 20.61
CA PRO A 159 0.71 -9.59 20.77
C PRO A 159 0.59 -8.80 19.46
N PRO A 160 -0.54 -8.10 19.23
CA PRO A 160 -0.70 -7.27 18.04
C PRO A 160 0.40 -6.21 17.98
N ASP A 161 0.75 -5.81 16.76
CA ASP A 161 1.68 -4.70 16.58
C ASP A 161 1.11 -3.41 17.18
N VAL A 162 1.92 -2.76 18.02
CA VAL A 162 1.56 -1.52 18.70
C VAL A 162 2.40 -0.33 18.22
N ASP A 163 1.87 0.88 18.39
CA ASP A 163 2.58 2.14 18.24
C ASP A 163 3.53 2.39 19.43
N GLY A 164 4.25 3.52 19.40
CA GLY A 164 5.16 3.91 20.48
C GLY A 164 4.48 4.17 21.84
N ASN A 165 3.15 4.17 21.89
CA ASN A 165 2.35 4.36 23.10
C ASN A 165 1.65 3.05 23.54
N GLY A 166 1.97 1.91 22.91
CA GLY A 166 1.36 0.62 23.22
C GLY A 166 -0.07 0.43 22.69
N LYS A 167 -0.55 1.30 21.78
CA LYS A 167 -1.86 1.15 21.14
C LYS A 167 -1.74 0.32 19.86
N PRO A 168 -2.73 -0.52 19.50
CA PRO A 168 -2.71 -1.23 18.23
C PRO A 168 -2.49 -0.28 17.04
N LEU A 169 -1.61 -0.66 16.11
CA LEU A 169 -1.41 0.12 14.90
C LEU A 169 -2.72 0.28 14.12
N GLU A 170 -2.88 1.44 13.49
CA GLU A 170 -4.01 1.68 12.60
C GLU A 170 -3.97 0.70 11.43
N VAL A 171 -5.14 0.18 11.04
CA VAL A 171 -5.28 -0.71 9.90
C VAL A 171 -5.75 0.11 8.71
N TRP A 172 -4.99 0.03 7.63
CA TRP A 172 -5.41 0.52 6.34
C TRP A 172 -6.76 -0.06 5.94
N ASP A 173 -7.68 0.79 5.52
CA ASP A 173 -9.01 0.40 5.06
C ASP A 173 -9.78 -0.42 6.11
N ALA A 174 -9.58 -0.16 7.40
CA ALA A 174 -10.29 -0.87 8.48
C ALA A 174 -11.82 -0.91 8.26
N GLY A 175 -12.40 0.14 7.67
CA GLY A 175 -13.82 0.19 7.32
C GLY A 175 -14.27 -0.79 6.24
N LEU A 176 -13.37 -1.38 5.45
CA LEU A 176 -13.68 -2.50 4.55
C LEU A 176 -13.82 -3.82 5.31
N TYR A 177 -13.11 -3.96 6.43
CA TYR A 177 -12.98 -5.24 7.14
C TYR A 177 -13.83 -5.31 8.42
N ARG A 178 -14.33 -4.17 8.88
CA ARG A 178 -15.36 -4.09 9.91
C ARG A 178 -16.70 -4.36 9.24
N SER A 179 -17.39 -5.43 9.64
CA SER A 179 -18.71 -5.80 9.10
C SER A 179 -19.62 -4.58 9.02
N THR A 180 -20.09 -4.24 7.83
CA THR A 180 -21.41 -3.61 7.72
C THR A 180 -22.39 -4.69 8.13
N GLY A 181 -22.88 -4.61 9.37
CA GLY A 181 -24.09 -5.34 9.73
C GLY A 181 -25.16 -4.98 8.70
N VAL A 182 -25.59 -5.97 7.95
CA VAL A 182 -26.93 -5.99 7.37
C VAL A 182 -27.76 -6.86 8.30
#